data_AF-A0A7W1PW40-F1
#
_entry.id   AF-A0A7W1PW40-F1
#
_cell.length_a   1.000
_cell.length_b   1.000
_cell.length_c   1.000
_cell.angle_alpha   90.00
_cell.angle_beta   90.00
_cell.angle_gamma   90.00
#
_symmetry.space_group_name_H-M   'P 1'
#
loop_
_entity.id
_entity.type
_entity.pdbx_description
1 polymer ?
#
loop_
_entity_poly.entity_id
_entity_poly.type
_entity_poly.pdbx_seq_one_letter_code
_entity_poly.pdbx_strand_id
1 'polypeptide(L)'
;MDNANIKGGQAEDNILPGESIIEQPTPKTFGAKEGIPINFPQKKWNFRVCDITGFHIDSTTEKLFRVNAVFAVISLLIAAIGAILLVFTRWQDFHILSSVMYYRIIGLHGLNALIFWIVFFEIAGLYFGSTVVLNSRFCAPKLGWLSFILMLGGFLLTNTMVLIGEADVTMTSYVPLKAHPLYYLGIILFAVGALLGVALFFGNMVVAKKEGKVGKSFPLFTYGLMTAAIIAVLTLLSGALVYVPTFLWSLGLIGDIDPAWYRLVWWGMGHSAQQINVAAMISIWYLTVRLVLGGSSINEKVSRSAFLFYILVISIASAHHLLVDPAVSSTWKVWNTSYAMYLAVLASMIHAFAVPAAMESAQRRLGFNKGLFQWLTKAPWGNPAFSASALAIIGFGFIGGITGVIYGMEQTNIIVHNTLAIVGHFKGTVV
;
A
#
# COMPACT_ATOMS: atom_id res chain seq x y z
N MET A 1 16.66 54.62 63.74
CA MET A 1 15.80 53.41 63.82
C MET A 1 15.46 53.02 62.38
N ASP A 2 16.45 52.91 61.49
CA ASP A 2 17.42 51.79 61.31
C ASP A 2 16.80 50.81 60.30
N ASN A 3 17.36 50.45 59.15
CA ASN A 3 18.58 50.74 58.39
C ASN A 3 18.24 50.36 56.92
N ALA A 4 18.53 51.18 55.91
CA ALA A 4 19.64 51.04 54.94
C ALA A 4 19.76 49.62 54.31
N ASN A 5 19.94 49.35 53.01
CA ASN A 5 20.48 50.07 51.85
C ASN A 5 20.16 49.20 50.60
N ILE A 6 19.65 49.74 49.49
CA ILE A 6 20.36 50.20 48.27
C ILE A 6 20.81 49.10 47.26
N LYS A 7 20.44 49.39 46.00
CA LYS A 7 21.06 49.11 44.68
C LYS A 7 20.60 47.92 43.84
N GLY A 8 20.28 48.29 42.60
CA GLY A 8 19.97 47.39 41.49
C GLY A 8 21.18 46.63 40.98
N GLY A 9 20.87 45.55 40.25
CA GLY A 9 21.80 44.73 39.51
C GLY A 9 21.07 44.16 38.30
N GLN A 10 21.72 44.25 37.16
CA GLN A 10 21.33 43.72 35.87
C GLN A 10 21.08 42.21 35.97
N ALA A 11 20.03 41.72 35.31
CA ALA A 11 19.86 40.28 35.14
C ALA A 11 20.80 39.82 34.03
N GLU A 12 21.93 39.24 34.44
CA GLU A 12 22.93 38.60 33.58
C GLU A 12 22.38 37.33 32.93
N ASP A 13 22.79 37.15 31.68
CA ASP A 13 22.66 35.94 30.87
C ASP A 13 23.34 34.74 31.54
N ASN A 14 22.53 33.79 32.03
CA ASN A 14 23.03 32.48 32.47
C ASN A 14 23.25 31.58 31.25
N ILE A 15 24.43 31.72 30.64
CA ILE A 15 24.99 30.79 29.67
C ILE A 15 25.54 29.56 30.42
N LEU A 16 24.93 28.40 30.21
CA LEU A 16 25.48 27.11 30.64
C LEU A 16 26.75 26.79 29.81
N PRO A 17 27.87 26.40 30.43
CA PRO A 17 29.09 26.08 29.70
C PRO A 17 29.11 24.61 29.24
N GLY A 18 29.43 24.41 27.96
CA GLY A 18 30.05 23.18 27.46
C GLY A 18 29.13 22.07 26.98
N GLU A 19 28.56 22.23 25.79
CA GLU A 19 28.27 21.08 24.91
C GLU A 19 29.33 21.03 23.81
N SER A 20 30.20 20.02 23.88
CA SER A 20 31.09 19.65 22.81
C SER A 20 30.26 19.20 21.61
N ILE A 21 30.38 19.94 20.50
CA ILE A 21 29.93 19.47 19.19
C ILE A 21 30.77 18.23 18.88
N ILE A 22 30.15 17.06 19.04
CA ILE A 22 30.71 15.81 18.55
C ILE A 22 30.70 15.92 17.02
N GLU A 23 31.87 16.18 16.43
CA GLU A 23 32.10 16.07 15.00
C GLU A 23 31.63 14.70 14.52
N GLN A 24 30.67 14.69 13.59
CA GLN A 24 30.31 13.47 12.89
C GLN A 24 31.50 13.04 12.02
N PRO A 25 31.93 11.76 12.07
CA PRO A 25 33.00 11.30 11.20
C PRO A 25 32.54 11.37 9.75
N THR A 26 33.27 12.13 8.93
CA THR A 26 33.18 12.10 7.47
C THR A 26 33.27 10.66 6.95
N PRO A 27 32.44 10.23 5.99
CA PRO A 27 32.51 8.87 5.46
C PRO A 27 33.87 8.66 4.77
N LYS A 28 34.67 7.73 5.30
CA LYS A 28 35.85 7.23 4.61
C LYS A 28 35.41 6.60 3.28
N THR A 29 35.87 7.18 2.17
CA THR A 29 35.76 6.60 0.84
C THR A 29 36.51 5.27 0.82
N PHE A 30 35.77 4.15 0.79
CA PHE A 30 36.34 2.83 0.56
C PHE A 30 36.70 2.70 -0.94
N GLY A 31 37.97 2.39 -1.21
CA GLY A 31 38.51 2.26 -2.55
C GLY A 31 37.80 1.19 -3.38
N ALA A 32 37.26 1.61 -4.51
CA ALA A 32 36.78 0.71 -5.55
C ALA A 32 37.97 0.20 -6.36
N LYS A 33 38.11 -1.13 -6.47
CA LYS A 33 39.05 -1.74 -7.44
C LYS A 33 38.56 -1.44 -8.86
N GLU A 34 39.49 -1.02 -9.71
CA GLU A 34 39.26 -0.66 -11.12
C GLU A 34 38.68 -1.85 -11.90
N GLY A 35 37.43 -1.71 -12.33
CA GLY A 35 36.77 -2.59 -13.29
C GLY A 35 36.67 -1.88 -14.65
N ILE A 36 36.83 -2.66 -15.72
CA ILE A 36 36.79 -2.27 -17.13
C ILE A 36 35.63 -1.28 -17.41
N PRO A 37 35.87 -0.12 -18.06
CA PRO A 37 34.84 0.89 -18.29
C PRO A 37 33.88 0.42 -19.39
N ILE A 38 32.69 -0.01 -18.99
CA ILE A 38 31.56 -0.17 -19.91
C ILE A 38 30.96 1.21 -20.15
N ASN A 39 31.23 1.78 -21.32
CA ASN A 39 30.85 3.13 -21.68
C ASN A 39 29.37 3.18 -22.11
N PHE A 40 28.46 3.36 -21.14
CA PHE A 40 27.08 3.73 -21.42
C PHE A 40 27.01 5.23 -21.71
N PRO A 41 26.17 5.70 -22.67
CA PRO A 41 26.01 7.12 -22.92
C PRO A 41 25.62 7.85 -21.62
N GLN A 42 26.48 8.80 -21.21
CA GLN A 42 26.34 9.62 -20.00
C GLN A 42 25.16 10.60 -20.17
N LYS A 43 23.95 10.10 -20.00
CA LYS A 43 22.78 10.96 -19.80
C LYS A 43 22.99 11.68 -18.47
N LYS A 44 23.10 13.03 -18.48
CA LYS A 44 23.16 13.83 -17.26
C LYS A 44 21.90 13.56 -16.42
N TRP A 45 22.04 12.79 -15.36
CA TRP A 45 20.97 12.53 -14.40
C TRP A 45 20.77 13.80 -13.58
N ASN A 46 19.52 14.28 -13.52
CA ASN A 46 19.19 15.51 -12.81
C ASN A 46 18.63 15.15 -11.44
N PHE A 47 19.45 15.36 -10.42
CA PHE A 47 19.13 15.11 -9.02
C PHE A 47 18.98 16.43 -8.26
N ARG A 48 18.03 16.48 -7.33
CA ARG A 48 18.06 17.44 -6.22
C ARG A 48 18.37 16.73 -4.91
N VAL A 49 18.93 17.46 -3.95
CA VAL A 49 19.10 16.96 -2.59
C VAL A 49 17.85 17.34 -1.78
N CYS A 50 17.38 16.42 -0.93
CA CYS A 50 16.31 16.70 0.01
C CYS A 50 16.89 17.41 1.24
N ASP A 51 16.41 18.62 1.53
CA ASP A 51 16.93 19.43 2.64
C ASP A 51 16.67 18.81 4.03
N ILE A 52 15.70 17.89 4.12
CA ILE A 52 15.31 17.20 5.37
C ILE A 52 16.07 15.88 5.52
N THR A 53 16.12 15.06 4.47
CA THR A 53 16.66 13.68 4.56
C THR A 53 18.07 13.53 4.01
N GLY A 54 18.59 14.54 3.30
CA GLY A 54 19.84 14.46 2.56
C GLY A 54 19.81 13.52 1.35
N PHE A 55 18.66 12.94 1.01
CA PHE A 55 18.56 12.00 -0.10
C PHE A 55 18.66 12.68 -1.47
N HIS A 56 19.31 12.00 -2.41
CA HIS A 56 19.37 12.40 -3.80
C HIS A 56 18.10 11.91 -4.51
N ILE A 57 17.31 12.87 -4.98
CA ILE A 57 16.03 12.63 -5.61
C ILE A 57 16.17 12.86 -7.12
N ASP A 58 16.06 11.79 -7.90
CA ASP A 58 15.99 11.88 -9.35
C ASP A 58 14.72 12.63 -9.78
N SER A 59 14.88 13.61 -10.66
CA SER A 59 13.78 14.45 -11.13
C SER A 59 12.68 13.68 -11.90
N THR A 60 13.03 12.56 -12.54
CA THR A 60 12.04 11.69 -13.19
C THR A 60 11.22 10.96 -12.15
N THR A 61 11.90 10.34 -11.17
CA THR A 61 11.23 9.71 -10.03
C THR A 61 10.28 10.69 -9.38
N GLU A 62 10.73 11.89 -9.03
CA GLU A 62 9.92 12.86 -8.32
C GLU A 62 8.61 13.19 -9.07
N LYS A 63 8.69 13.39 -10.39
CA LYS A 63 7.52 13.66 -11.22
C LYS A 63 6.58 12.45 -11.27
N LEU A 64 7.12 11.26 -11.57
CA LEU A 64 6.33 10.03 -11.69
C LEU A 64 5.68 9.63 -10.36
N PHE A 65 6.42 9.74 -9.25
CA PHE A 65 5.91 9.56 -7.90
C PHE A 65 4.75 10.53 -7.63
N ARG A 66 4.95 11.83 -7.87
CA ARG A 66 3.93 12.85 -7.61
C ARG A 66 2.66 12.64 -8.43
N VAL A 67 2.77 12.39 -9.73
CA VAL A 67 1.56 12.20 -10.57
C VAL A 67 0.78 10.96 -10.16
N ASN A 68 1.44 9.85 -9.83
CA ASN A 68 0.76 8.66 -9.32
C ASN A 68 0.10 8.95 -7.95
N ALA A 69 0.81 9.59 -7.02
CA ALA A 69 0.27 9.96 -5.72
C ALA A 69 -0.95 10.90 -5.83
N VAL A 70 -0.90 11.89 -6.73
CA VAL A 70 -2.03 12.80 -7.00
C VAL A 70 -3.23 12.03 -7.54
N PHE A 71 -3.03 11.14 -8.51
CA PHE A 71 -4.13 10.35 -9.06
C PHE A 71 -4.68 9.31 -8.08
N ALA A 72 -3.88 8.82 -7.15
CA ALA A 72 -4.37 8.05 -6.01
C ALA A 72 -5.36 8.86 -5.17
N VAL A 73 -5.00 10.11 -4.83
CA VAL A 73 -5.88 11.01 -4.07
C VAL A 73 -7.14 11.38 -4.87
N ILE A 74 -7.03 11.64 -6.17
CA ILE A 74 -8.19 11.91 -7.04
C ILE A 74 -9.14 10.70 -7.07
N SER A 75 -8.61 9.50 -7.27
CA SER A 75 -9.40 8.27 -7.23
C SER A 75 -10.08 8.09 -5.88
N LEU A 76 -9.35 8.30 -4.77
CA LEU A 76 -9.91 8.21 -3.43
C LEU A 76 -11.01 9.27 -3.18
N LEU A 77 -10.86 10.48 -3.73
CA LEU A 77 -11.88 11.52 -3.64
C LEU A 77 -13.16 11.12 -4.40
N ILE A 78 -13.05 10.56 -5.61
CA ILE A 78 -14.20 10.03 -6.36
C ILE A 78 -14.88 8.93 -5.54
N ALA A 79 -14.10 8.02 -4.95
CA ALA A 79 -14.62 7.00 -4.06
C ALA A 79 -15.34 7.60 -2.84
N ALA A 80 -14.77 8.61 -2.18
CA ALA A 80 -15.36 9.24 -1.01
C ALA A 80 -16.68 9.95 -1.34
N ILE A 81 -16.74 10.67 -2.47
CA ILE A 81 -17.99 11.28 -2.96
C ILE A 81 -19.03 10.19 -3.21
N GLY A 82 -18.67 9.10 -3.90
CA GLY A 82 -19.55 7.96 -4.09
C GLY A 82 -20.04 7.35 -2.78
N ALA A 83 -19.16 7.21 -1.78
CA ALA A 83 -19.53 6.71 -0.45
C ALA A 83 -20.57 7.60 0.25
N ILE A 84 -20.37 8.92 0.21
CA ILE A 84 -21.31 9.88 0.79
C ILE A 84 -22.68 9.75 0.12
N LEU A 85 -22.72 9.65 -1.22
CA LEU A 85 -23.97 9.50 -1.96
C LEU A 85 -24.71 8.20 -1.57
N LEU A 86 -23.97 7.09 -1.42
CA LEU A 86 -24.51 5.80 -1.00
C LEU A 86 -25.03 5.84 0.44
N VAL A 87 -24.27 6.43 1.37
CA VAL A 87 -24.66 6.55 2.79
C VAL A 87 -25.93 7.37 2.92
N PHE A 88 -25.99 8.53 2.27
CA PHE A 88 -27.20 9.35 2.30
C PHE A 88 -28.38 8.59 1.75
N THR A 89 -28.26 7.91 0.61
CA THR A 89 -29.37 7.12 0.03
C THR A 89 -29.87 5.98 0.92
N ARG A 90 -29.04 5.46 1.83
CA ARG A 90 -29.42 4.41 2.77
C ARG A 90 -30.11 4.95 4.03
N TRP A 91 -30.01 6.25 4.28
CA TRP A 91 -30.68 6.89 5.39
C TRP A 91 -32.17 7.05 5.04
N GLN A 92 -33.05 6.54 5.89
CA GLN A 92 -34.51 6.61 5.70
C GLN A 92 -35.05 8.01 5.37
N ASP A 93 -34.44 9.08 5.85
CA ASP A 93 -34.92 10.45 5.59
C ASP A 93 -34.39 11.02 4.27
N PHE A 94 -33.29 10.48 3.73
CA PHE A 94 -32.63 10.99 2.53
C PHE A 94 -32.50 9.89 1.46
N HIS A 95 -33.12 10.07 0.31
CA HIS A 95 -33.05 9.08 -0.79
C HIS A 95 -32.58 9.75 -2.07
N ILE A 96 -31.32 10.21 -2.06
CA ILE A 96 -30.79 11.13 -3.09
C ILE A 96 -30.44 10.45 -4.42
N LEU A 97 -30.28 9.13 -4.45
CA LEU A 97 -30.05 8.36 -5.68
C LEU A 97 -31.27 7.51 -6.03
N SER A 98 -31.57 7.41 -7.33
CA SER A 98 -32.45 6.36 -7.85
C SER A 98 -31.80 4.98 -7.69
N SER A 99 -32.58 3.90 -7.82
CA SER A 99 -32.05 2.52 -7.76
C SER A 99 -30.94 2.28 -8.79
N VAL A 100 -31.13 2.71 -10.04
CA VAL A 100 -30.12 2.60 -11.10
C VAL A 100 -28.83 3.33 -10.71
N MET A 101 -28.94 4.58 -10.25
CA MET A 101 -27.77 5.34 -9.83
C MET A 101 -27.10 4.75 -8.59
N TYR A 102 -27.85 4.15 -7.67
CA TYR A 102 -27.28 3.47 -6.51
C TYR A 102 -26.35 2.32 -6.93
N TYR A 103 -26.80 1.44 -7.84
CA TYR A 103 -25.97 0.33 -8.34
C TYR A 103 -24.82 0.79 -9.24
N ARG A 104 -24.98 1.90 -9.94
CA ARG A 104 -23.89 2.51 -10.71
C ARG A 104 -22.81 3.10 -9.81
N ILE A 105 -23.23 3.88 -8.81
CA ILE A 105 -22.33 4.55 -7.87
C ILE A 105 -21.64 3.54 -6.93
N ILE A 106 -22.28 2.41 -6.57
CA ILE A 106 -21.58 1.36 -5.80
C ILE A 106 -20.46 0.70 -6.63
N GLY A 107 -20.67 0.50 -7.94
CA GLY A 107 -19.63 0.05 -8.86
C GLY A 107 -18.48 1.05 -8.96
N LEU A 108 -18.81 2.33 -9.20
CA LEU A 108 -17.86 3.43 -9.24
C LEU A 108 -17.05 3.53 -7.94
N HIS A 109 -17.74 3.54 -6.79
CA HIS A 109 -17.12 3.59 -5.47
C HIS A 109 -16.14 2.44 -5.29
N GLY A 110 -16.56 1.20 -5.53
CA GLY A 110 -15.72 0.02 -5.35
C GLY A 110 -14.44 0.08 -6.18
N LEU A 111 -14.56 0.33 -7.49
CA LEU A 111 -13.40 0.41 -8.39
C LEU A 111 -12.39 1.49 -7.95
N ASN A 112 -12.88 2.67 -7.61
CA ASN A 112 -12.02 3.77 -7.18
C ASN A 112 -11.45 3.57 -5.78
N ALA A 113 -12.19 2.93 -4.87
CA ALA A 113 -11.84 2.74 -3.47
C ALA A 113 -10.99 1.50 -3.21
N LEU A 114 -10.90 0.56 -4.14
CA LEU A 114 -10.28 -0.75 -3.87
C LEU A 114 -9.36 -1.23 -4.99
N ILE A 115 -9.38 -0.58 -6.16
CA ILE A 115 -8.47 -0.90 -7.26
C ILE A 115 -7.63 0.32 -7.60
N PHE A 116 -8.26 1.38 -8.09
CA PHE A 116 -7.52 2.48 -8.71
C PHE A 116 -6.67 3.28 -7.72
N TRP A 117 -7.22 3.71 -6.58
CA TRP A 117 -6.43 4.51 -5.64
C TRP A 117 -5.27 3.71 -5.08
N ILE A 118 -5.50 2.44 -4.70
CA ILE A 118 -4.48 1.55 -4.15
C ILE A 118 -3.36 1.43 -5.17
N VAL A 119 -3.66 1.02 -6.40
CA VAL A 119 -2.61 0.74 -7.38
C VAL A 119 -1.84 2.02 -7.77
N PHE A 120 -2.50 3.17 -7.91
CA PHE A 120 -1.78 4.44 -8.09
C PHE A 120 -0.86 4.75 -6.91
N PHE A 121 -1.35 4.58 -5.68
CA PHE A 121 -0.57 4.81 -4.46
C PHE A 121 0.64 3.85 -4.36
N GLU A 122 0.41 2.57 -4.70
CA GLU A 122 1.43 1.53 -4.73
C GLU A 122 2.53 1.85 -5.72
N ILE A 123 2.20 2.19 -6.98
CA ILE A 123 3.22 2.54 -7.98
C ILE A 123 4.04 3.76 -7.53
N ALA A 124 3.40 4.75 -6.88
CA ALA A 124 4.13 5.86 -6.26
C ALA A 124 5.10 5.35 -5.18
N GLY A 125 4.62 4.53 -4.24
CA GLY A 125 5.42 3.93 -3.18
C GLY A 125 6.60 3.11 -3.71
N LEU A 126 6.38 2.27 -4.71
CA LEU A 126 7.40 1.48 -5.40
C LEU A 126 8.49 2.37 -6.01
N TYR A 127 8.12 3.40 -6.77
CA TYR A 127 9.10 4.31 -7.37
C TYR A 127 9.90 5.04 -6.29
N PHE A 128 9.25 5.53 -5.24
CA PHE A 128 9.91 6.16 -4.10
C PHE A 128 10.89 5.20 -3.40
N GLY A 129 10.46 3.99 -3.08
CA GLY A 129 11.24 3.01 -2.32
C GLY A 129 12.37 2.35 -3.10
N SER A 130 12.30 2.32 -4.44
CA SER A 130 13.34 1.75 -5.30
C SER A 130 14.36 2.78 -5.82
N THR A 131 14.12 4.08 -5.62
CA THR A 131 15.03 5.13 -6.08
C THR A 131 15.41 6.09 -4.96
N VAL A 132 14.48 6.87 -4.40
CA VAL A 132 14.76 7.87 -3.35
C VAL A 132 15.38 7.23 -2.13
N VAL A 133 14.77 6.16 -1.60
CA VAL A 133 15.28 5.45 -0.42
C VAL A 133 16.63 4.78 -0.68
N LEU A 134 16.90 4.39 -1.93
CA LEU A 134 18.16 3.79 -2.33
C LEU A 134 19.17 4.82 -2.85
N ASN A 135 18.87 6.13 -2.86
CA ASN A 135 19.71 7.16 -3.48
C ASN A 135 20.19 6.78 -4.90
N SER A 136 19.28 6.25 -5.72
CA SER A 136 19.55 5.79 -7.09
C SER A 136 18.61 6.44 -8.09
N ARG A 137 19.01 6.43 -9.37
CA ARG A 137 18.24 7.00 -10.48
C ARG A 137 17.10 6.08 -10.93
N PHE A 138 16.15 6.66 -11.66
CA PHE A 138 15.13 5.89 -12.36
C PHE A 138 15.72 5.16 -13.59
N CYS A 139 15.41 3.88 -13.75
CA CYS A 139 16.04 3.02 -14.75
C CYS A 139 15.61 3.34 -16.19
N ALA A 140 14.33 3.63 -16.42
CA ALA A 140 13.79 3.88 -17.76
C ALA A 140 12.67 4.95 -17.75
N PRO A 141 13.01 6.25 -17.77
CA PRO A 141 12.04 7.36 -17.69
C PRO A 141 10.88 7.30 -18.69
N LYS A 142 11.14 6.95 -19.95
CA LYS A 142 10.11 6.90 -21.00
C LYS A 142 9.06 5.81 -20.71
N LEU A 143 9.51 4.65 -20.23
CA LEU A 143 8.60 3.56 -19.85
C LEU A 143 7.82 3.90 -18.58
N GLY A 144 8.40 4.68 -17.65
CA GLY A 144 7.69 5.20 -16.49
C GLY A 144 6.50 6.08 -16.87
N TRP A 145 6.68 6.96 -17.86
CA TRP A 145 5.57 7.76 -18.40
C TRP A 145 4.56 6.92 -19.17
N LEU A 146 5.00 5.94 -19.96
CA LEU A 146 4.10 5.01 -20.64
C LEU A 146 3.23 4.24 -19.63
N SER A 147 3.83 3.72 -18.56
CA SER A 147 3.13 3.06 -17.44
C SER A 147 2.04 3.97 -16.88
N PHE A 148 2.37 5.22 -16.55
CA PHE A 148 1.41 6.19 -16.04
C PHE A 148 0.30 6.51 -17.04
N ILE A 149 0.61 6.71 -18.33
CA ILE A 149 -0.38 7.03 -19.36
C ILE A 149 -1.36 5.87 -19.56
N LEU A 150 -0.87 4.62 -19.56
CA LEU A 150 -1.72 3.43 -19.65
C LEU A 150 -2.66 3.33 -18.44
N MET A 151 -2.13 3.54 -17.23
CA MET A 151 -2.94 3.61 -16.00
C MET A 151 -3.99 4.72 -16.09
N LEU A 152 -3.59 5.94 -16.46
CA LEU A 152 -4.51 7.06 -16.58
C LEU A 152 -5.61 6.78 -17.62
N GLY A 153 -5.24 6.29 -18.80
CA GLY A 153 -6.19 5.96 -19.86
C GLY A 153 -7.17 4.88 -19.44
N GLY A 154 -6.68 3.81 -18.82
CA GLY A 154 -7.53 2.74 -18.27
C GLY A 154 -8.48 3.23 -17.19
N PHE A 155 -7.98 4.01 -16.24
CA PHE A 155 -8.76 4.65 -15.18
C PHE A 155 -9.90 5.52 -15.74
N LEU A 156 -9.60 6.41 -16.69
CA LEU A 156 -10.59 7.31 -17.29
C LEU A 156 -11.62 6.54 -18.10
N LEU A 157 -11.18 5.57 -18.91
CA LEU A 157 -12.07 4.77 -19.75
C LEU A 157 -13.06 3.96 -18.90
N THR A 158 -12.56 3.23 -17.88
CA THR A 158 -13.41 2.43 -17.01
C THR A 158 -14.43 3.28 -16.26
N ASN A 159 -13.99 4.39 -15.65
CA ASN A 159 -14.91 5.29 -14.95
C ASN A 159 -15.95 5.90 -15.88
N THR A 160 -15.57 6.25 -17.11
CA THR A 160 -16.51 6.77 -18.11
C THR A 160 -17.58 5.74 -18.45
N MET A 161 -17.19 4.50 -18.74
CA MET A 161 -18.14 3.42 -19.07
C MET A 161 -19.11 3.14 -17.92
N VAL A 162 -18.64 3.19 -16.67
CA VAL A 162 -19.52 3.10 -15.49
C VAL A 162 -20.51 4.25 -15.45
N LEU A 163 -20.04 5.51 -15.55
CA LEU A 163 -20.89 6.69 -15.40
C LEU A 163 -21.97 6.81 -16.48
N ILE A 164 -21.66 6.43 -17.72
CA ILE A 164 -22.64 6.47 -18.82
C ILE A 164 -23.62 5.29 -18.79
N GLY A 165 -23.43 4.30 -17.91
CA GLY A 165 -24.32 3.16 -17.75
C GLY A 165 -24.02 1.93 -18.60
N GLU A 166 -22.83 1.88 -19.19
CA GLU A 166 -22.36 0.77 -20.02
C GLU A 166 -21.63 -0.31 -19.20
N ALA A 167 -21.59 -0.18 -17.87
CA ALA A 167 -20.89 -1.10 -16.98
C ALA A 167 -21.56 -1.23 -15.59
N ASP A 168 -22.88 -1.43 -15.55
CA ASP A 168 -23.63 -1.68 -14.32
C ASP A 168 -23.44 -3.14 -13.80
N VAL A 169 -22.17 -3.53 -13.60
CA VAL A 169 -21.74 -4.90 -13.22
C VAL A 169 -21.04 -4.96 -11.86
N THR A 170 -21.01 -3.84 -11.13
CA THR A 170 -20.25 -3.63 -9.89
C THR A 170 -18.74 -3.86 -10.05
N MET A 171 -17.96 -3.61 -9.00
CA MET A 171 -16.50 -3.76 -9.04
C MET A 171 -16.02 -5.18 -9.34
N THR A 172 -16.79 -6.20 -8.96
CA THR A 172 -16.41 -7.61 -9.20
C THR A 172 -16.68 -8.06 -10.62
N SER A 173 -17.61 -7.38 -11.32
CA SER A 173 -17.97 -7.69 -12.71
C SER A 173 -18.33 -9.16 -12.94
N TYR A 174 -18.97 -9.79 -11.95
CA TYR A 174 -19.31 -11.21 -12.01
C TYR A 174 -20.19 -11.53 -13.22
N VAL A 175 -19.73 -12.49 -14.03
CA VAL A 175 -20.57 -13.10 -15.05
C VAL A 175 -21.77 -13.81 -14.39
N PRO A 176 -22.96 -13.83 -15.03
CA PRO A 176 -23.24 -13.43 -16.41
C PRO A 176 -23.54 -11.94 -16.64
N LEU A 177 -23.35 -11.06 -15.64
CA LEU A 177 -23.51 -9.62 -15.87
C LEU A 177 -22.44 -9.12 -16.84
N LYS A 178 -22.88 -8.60 -17.98
CA LYS A 178 -22.03 -8.22 -19.11
C LYS A 178 -21.94 -6.71 -19.23
N ALA A 179 -20.73 -6.17 -19.21
CA ALA A 179 -20.45 -4.77 -19.50
C ALA A 179 -20.07 -4.58 -20.97
N HIS A 180 -20.06 -3.32 -21.41
CA HIS A 180 -19.54 -2.94 -22.72
C HIS A 180 -18.04 -3.28 -22.85
N PRO A 181 -17.53 -3.70 -24.02
CA PRO A 181 -16.13 -4.11 -24.19
C PRO A 181 -15.09 -3.08 -23.73
N LEU A 182 -15.37 -1.80 -23.90
CA LEU A 182 -14.46 -0.73 -23.48
C LEU A 182 -14.24 -0.68 -21.97
N TYR A 183 -15.18 -1.17 -21.16
CA TYR A 183 -14.99 -1.29 -19.70
C TYR A 183 -13.86 -2.27 -19.38
N TYR A 184 -13.91 -3.47 -19.95
CA TYR A 184 -12.89 -4.49 -19.76
C TYR A 184 -11.54 -4.04 -20.33
N LEU A 185 -11.54 -3.40 -21.52
CA LEU A 185 -10.34 -2.81 -22.10
C LEU A 185 -9.70 -1.76 -21.16
N GLY A 186 -10.51 -0.91 -20.54
CA GLY A 186 -10.03 0.09 -19.56
C GLY A 186 -9.32 -0.57 -18.38
N ILE A 187 -9.89 -1.63 -17.81
CA ILE A 187 -9.25 -2.39 -16.73
C ILE A 187 -7.94 -3.05 -17.20
N ILE A 188 -7.93 -3.64 -18.40
CA ILE A 188 -6.73 -4.27 -18.98
C ILE A 188 -5.62 -3.22 -19.17
N LEU A 189 -5.92 -2.06 -19.76
CA LEU A 189 -4.94 -0.98 -19.94
C LEU A 189 -4.36 -0.52 -18.59
N PHE A 190 -5.22 -0.37 -17.59
CA PHE A 190 -4.79 -0.02 -16.24
C PHE A 190 -3.83 -1.06 -15.65
N ALA A 191 -4.20 -2.34 -15.73
CA ALA A 191 -3.40 -3.46 -15.25
C ALA A 191 -2.05 -3.58 -15.97
N VAL A 192 -2.01 -3.39 -17.29
CA VAL A 192 -0.76 -3.41 -18.08
C VAL A 192 0.15 -2.24 -17.68
N GLY A 193 -0.42 -1.05 -17.49
CA GLY A 193 0.33 0.11 -16.99
C GLY A 193 0.93 -0.14 -15.61
N ALA A 194 0.16 -0.74 -14.70
CA ALA A 194 0.63 -1.11 -13.36
C ALA A 194 1.72 -2.19 -13.42
N LEU A 195 1.57 -3.23 -14.26
CA LEU A 195 2.56 -4.28 -14.43
C LEU A 195 3.90 -3.72 -14.94
N LEU A 196 3.85 -2.77 -15.88
CA LEU A 196 5.03 -2.05 -16.34
C LEU A 196 5.69 -1.26 -15.20
N GLY A 197 4.89 -0.62 -14.34
CA GLY A 197 5.41 0.08 -13.15
C GLY A 197 6.10 -0.85 -12.15
N VAL A 198 5.53 -2.04 -11.92
CA VAL A 198 6.15 -3.10 -11.11
C VAL A 198 7.45 -3.60 -11.75
N ALA A 199 7.50 -3.79 -13.06
CA ALA A 199 8.73 -4.16 -13.75
C ALA A 199 9.83 -3.09 -13.61
N LEU A 200 9.45 -1.80 -13.68
CA LEU A 200 10.36 -0.68 -13.47
C LEU A 200 10.87 -0.58 -12.03
N PHE A 201 10.07 -0.96 -11.03
CA PHE A 201 10.51 -1.09 -9.65
C PHE A 201 11.67 -2.07 -9.52
N PHE A 202 11.54 -3.28 -10.05
CA PHE A 202 12.63 -4.26 -10.05
C PHE A 202 13.83 -3.77 -10.88
N GLY A 203 13.59 -3.11 -12.01
CA GLY A 203 14.63 -2.47 -12.81
C GLY A 203 15.43 -1.43 -12.03
N ASN A 204 14.76 -0.57 -11.26
CA ASN A 204 15.40 0.42 -10.38
C ASN A 204 16.25 -0.27 -9.31
N MET A 205 15.76 -1.36 -8.69
CA MET A 205 16.53 -2.12 -7.71
C MET A 205 17.80 -2.74 -8.31
N VAL A 206 17.72 -3.26 -9.53
CA VAL A 206 18.89 -3.79 -10.25
C VAL A 206 19.89 -2.68 -10.54
N VAL A 207 19.43 -1.50 -10.96
CA VAL A 207 20.29 -0.32 -11.17
C VAL A 207 20.96 0.10 -9.87
N ALA A 208 20.20 0.24 -8.78
CA ALA A 208 20.74 0.61 -7.47
C ALA A 208 21.81 -0.38 -6.97
N LYS A 209 21.61 -1.68 -7.20
CA LYS A 209 22.61 -2.71 -6.88
C LYS A 209 23.87 -2.58 -7.75
N LYS A 210 23.72 -2.34 -9.05
CA LYS A 210 24.85 -2.14 -9.98
C LYS A 210 25.64 -0.87 -9.68
N GLU A 211 24.98 0.16 -9.15
CA GLU A 211 25.58 1.43 -8.74
C GLU A 211 26.20 1.38 -7.33
N GLY A 212 26.22 0.21 -6.68
CA GLY A 212 26.78 0.05 -5.34
C GLY A 212 26.00 0.78 -4.24
N LYS A 213 24.74 1.14 -4.50
CA LYS A 213 23.88 1.88 -3.55
C LYS A 213 23.17 0.98 -2.54
N VAL A 214 23.24 -0.33 -2.76
CA VAL A 214 22.61 -1.35 -1.90
C VAL A 214 23.71 -2.10 -1.15
N GLY A 215 23.58 -2.17 0.17
CA GLY A 215 24.47 -2.96 1.02
C GLY A 215 24.21 -4.47 0.91
N LYS A 216 24.44 -5.20 2.00
CA LYS A 216 24.21 -6.65 2.07
C LYS A 216 22.73 -7.04 1.81
N SER A 217 21.80 -6.18 2.20
CA SER A 217 20.36 -6.36 1.98
C SER A 217 19.68 -5.01 1.71
N PHE A 218 18.50 -5.05 1.08
CA PHE A 218 17.68 -3.85 0.90
C PHE A 218 17.15 -3.35 2.26
N PRO A 219 17.00 -2.02 2.46
CA PRO A 219 16.32 -1.46 3.63
C PRO A 219 14.96 -2.11 3.87
N LEU A 220 14.55 -2.25 5.14
CA LEU A 220 13.32 -2.98 5.48
C LEU A 220 12.08 -2.43 4.76
N PHE A 221 11.99 -1.10 4.60
CA PHE A 221 10.94 -0.45 3.81
C PHE A 221 10.93 -0.94 2.35
N THR A 222 12.07 -0.84 1.64
CA THR A 222 12.18 -1.30 0.25
C THR A 222 11.96 -2.82 0.13
N TYR A 223 12.34 -3.60 1.14
CA TYR A 223 12.10 -5.04 1.18
C TYR A 223 10.60 -5.35 1.30
N GLY A 224 9.85 -4.64 2.13
CA GLY A 224 8.40 -4.83 2.22
C GLY A 224 7.66 -4.37 0.96
N LEU A 225 8.12 -3.30 0.31
CA LEU A 225 7.63 -2.91 -1.02
C LEU A 225 7.98 -3.95 -2.10
N MET A 226 9.12 -4.63 -1.98
CA MET A 226 9.45 -5.75 -2.85
C MET A 226 8.47 -6.92 -2.66
N THR A 227 8.05 -7.21 -1.42
CA THR A 227 6.95 -8.14 -1.16
C THR A 227 5.66 -7.70 -1.86
N ALA A 228 5.26 -6.43 -1.70
CA ALA A 228 4.09 -5.88 -2.38
C ALA A 228 4.18 -6.03 -3.91
N ALA A 229 5.34 -5.72 -4.50
CA ALA A 229 5.59 -5.85 -5.94
C ALA A 229 5.53 -7.30 -6.43
N ILE A 230 6.05 -8.27 -5.66
CA ILE A 230 5.96 -9.70 -6.01
C ILE A 230 4.50 -10.17 -6.00
N ILE A 231 3.74 -9.81 -4.95
CA ILE A 231 2.31 -10.12 -4.86
C ILE A 231 1.56 -9.47 -6.04
N ALA A 232 1.89 -8.22 -6.38
CA ALA A 232 1.27 -7.50 -7.50
C ALA A 232 1.44 -8.22 -8.84
N VAL A 233 2.58 -8.87 -9.11
CA VAL A 233 2.74 -9.69 -10.32
C VAL A 233 1.71 -10.82 -10.33
N LEU A 234 1.54 -11.55 -9.22
CA LEU A 234 0.56 -12.64 -9.13
C LEU A 234 -0.88 -12.12 -9.28
N THR A 235 -1.19 -11.01 -8.63
CA THR A 235 -2.48 -10.32 -8.73
C THR A 235 -2.82 -9.97 -10.17
N LEU A 236 -1.88 -9.36 -10.89
CA LEU A 236 -2.08 -8.89 -12.26
C LEU A 236 -2.17 -10.04 -13.26
N LEU A 237 -1.43 -11.14 -13.04
CA LEU A 237 -1.57 -12.37 -13.83
C LEU A 237 -2.97 -12.98 -13.66
N SER A 238 -3.47 -13.09 -12.42
CA SER A 238 -4.83 -13.55 -12.15
C SER A 238 -5.88 -12.61 -12.76
N GLY A 239 -5.64 -11.30 -12.69
CA GLY A 239 -6.49 -10.30 -13.34
C GLY A 239 -6.53 -10.45 -14.86
N ALA A 240 -5.39 -10.69 -15.51
CA ALA A 240 -5.31 -10.94 -16.95
C ALA A 240 -6.07 -12.21 -17.33
N LEU A 241 -5.94 -13.28 -16.53
CA LEU A 241 -6.66 -14.54 -16.76
C LEU A 241 -8.18 -14.36 -16.70
N VAL A 242 -8.71 -13.38 -15.96
CA VAL A 242 -10.16 -13.10 -15.94
C VAL A 242 -10.56 -12.06 -16.98
N TYR A 243 -9.84 -10.95 -17.06
CA TYR A 243 -10.26 -9.81 -17.85
C TYR A 243 -10.02 -9.98 -19.35
N VAL A 244 -9.01 -10.76 -19.77
CA VAL A 244 -8.80 -11.03 -21.20
C VAL A 244 -9.93 -11.91 -21.77
N PRO A 245 -10.29 -13.06 -21.17
CA PRO A 245 -11.44 -13.83 -21.65
C PRO A 245 -12.75 -13.05 -21.60
N THR A 246 -13.01 -12.29 -20.54
CA THR A 246 -14.24 -11.50 -20.42
C THR A 246 -14.31 -10.37 -21.44
N PHE A 247 -13.18 -9.76 -21.81
CA PHE A 247 -13.11 -8.85 -22.94
C PHE A 247 -13.44 -9.55 -24.27
N LEU A 248 -12.87 -10.72 -24.54
CA LEU A 248 -13.18 -11.49 -25.76
C LEU A 248 -14.65 -11.92 -25.81
N TRP A 249 -15.21 -12.34 -24.68
CA TRP A 249 -16.64 -12.65 -24.52
C TRP A 249 -17.52 -11.41 -24.73
N SER A 250 -17.07 -10.25 -24.23
CA SER A 250 -17.76 -8.97 -24.42
C SER A 250 -17.89 -8.59 -25.90
N LEU A 251 -16.88 -8.93 -26.71
CA LEU A 251 -16.85 -8.74 -28.16
C LEU A 251 -17.61 -9.82 -28.94
N GLY A 252 -18.09 -10.88 -28.28
CA GLY A 252 -18.74 -12.02 -28.94
C GLY A 252 -17.78 -12.98 -29.65
N LEU A 253 -16.48 -12.94 -29.31
CA LEU A 253 -15.44 -13.78 -29.94
C LEU A 253 -15.31 -15.17 -29.30
N ILE A 254 -15.82 -15.34 -28.08
CA ILE A 254 -15.89 -16.64 -27.38
C ILE A 254 -17.30 -16.85 -26.82
N GLY A 255 -17.62 -18.12 -26.53
CA GLY A 255 -18.87 -18.52 -25.89
C GLY A 255 -18.94 -18.12 -24.42
N ASP A 256 -19.83 -18.77 -23.68
CA ASP A 256 -20.09 -18.45 -22.28
C ASP A 256 -18.87 -18.70 -21.38
N ILE A 257 -18.77 -17.88 -20.34
CA ILE A 257 -17.76 -18.02 -19.28
C ILE A 257 -18.42 -18.68 -18.08
N ASP A 258 -17.82 -19.78 -17.62
CA ASP A 258 -18.24 -20.45 -16.39
C ASP A 258 -18.18 -19.48 -15.19
N PRO A 259 -19.31 -19.19 -14.51
CA PRO A 259 -19.32 -18.25 -13.38
C PRO A 259 -18.53 -18.72 -12.16
N ALA A 260 -18.42 -20.02 -11.91
CA ALA A 260 -17.62 -20.55 -10.81
C ALA A 260 -16.14 -20.38 -11.08
N TRP A 261 -15.69 -20.68 -12.31
CA TRP A 261 -14.33 -20.41 -12.73
C TRP A 261 -14.00 -18.91 -12.65
N TYR A 262 -14.92 -18.05 -13.12
CA TYR A 262 -14.74 -16.59 -13.04
C TYR A 262 -14.48 -16.17 -11.60
N ARG A 263 -15.35 -16.56 -10.64
CA ARG A 263 -15.21 -16.14 -9.24
C ARG A 263 -13.91 -16.65 -8.63
N LEU A 264 -13.54 -17.89 -8.91
CA LEU A 264 -12.30 -18.48 -8.42
C LEU A 264 -11.07 -17.66 -8.84
N VAL A 265 -10.94 -17.39 -10.14
CA VAL A 265 -9.78 -16.67 -10.67
C VAL A 265 -9.86 -15.17 -10.33
N TRP A 266 -11.06 -14.59 -10.29
CA TRP A 266 -11.25 -13.19 -9.93
C TRP A 266 -10.82 -12.93 -8.48
N TRP A 267 -11.13 -13.82 -7.54
CA TRP A 267 -10.66 -13.68 -6.15
C TRP A 267 -9.18 -13.94 -5.97
N GLY A 268 -8.55 -14.72 -6.85
CA GLY A 268 -7.10 -14.77 -6.97
C GLY A 268 -6.49 -13.37 -7.19
N MET A 269 -7.18 -12.49 -7.92
CA MET A 269 -6.82 -11.09 -8.10
C MET A 269 -7.36 -10.19 -6.97
N GLY A 270 -8.66 -10.23 -6.69
CA GLY A 270 -9.32 -9.32 -5.74
C GLY A 270 -8.78 -9.43 -4.31
N HIS A 271 -8.53 -10.66 -3.83
CA HIS A 271 -7.94 -10.84 -2.51
C HIS A 271 -6.49 -10.33 -2.46
N SER A 272 -5.67 -10.74 -3.43
CA SER A 272 -4.25 -10.39 -3.46
C SER A 272 -4.02 -8.90 -3.68
N ALA A 273 -4.91 -8.18 -4.37
CA ALA A 273 -4.84 -6.72 -4.51
C ALA A 273 -4.81 -5.99 -3.16
N GLN A 274 -5.57 -6.46 -2.18
CA GLN A 274 -5.53 -5.92 -0.82
C GLN A 274 -4.25 -6.26 -0.08
N GLN A 275 -3.62 -7.37 -0.43
CA GLN A 275 -2.39 -7.80 0.21
C GLN A 275 -1.17 -7.00 -0.25
N ILE A 276 -1.22 -6.49 -1.49
CA ILE A 276 -0.29 -5.45 -1.94
C ILE A 276 -0.36 -4.27 -0.97
N ASN A 277 -1.59 -3.77 -0.70
CA ASN A 277 -1.83 -2.65 0.23
C ASN A 277 -1.33 -2.96 1.65
N VAL A 278 -1.62 -4.15 2.19
CA VAL A 278 -1.15 -4.54 3.53
C VAL A 278 0.38 -4.52 3.61
N ALA A 279 1.07 -5.09 2.62
CA ALA A 279 2.54 -5.12 2.61
C ALA A 279 3.13 -3.71 2.50
N ALA A 280 2.56 -2.83 1.67
CA ALA A 280 3.03 -1.46 1.53
C ALA A 280 2.72 -0.60 2.76
N MET A 281 1.53 -0.71 3.33
CA MET A 281 1.12 -0.02 4.55
C MET A 281 2.06 -0.36 5.71
N ILE A 282 2.35 -1.65 5.94
CA ILE A 282 3.30 -2.09 6.97
C ILE A 282 4.70 -1.55 6.69
N SER A 283 5.12 -1.52 5.42
CA SER A 283 6.39 -0.92 5.02
C SER A 283 6.43 0.56 5.42
N ILE A 284 5.37 1.32 5.12
CA ILE A 284 5.23 2.72 5.51
C ILE A 284 5.30 2.88 7.02
N TRP A 285 4.70 1.99 7.82
CA TRP A 285 4.81 2.06 9.27
C TRP A 285 6.27 1.91 9.76
N TYR A 286 7.03 0.97 9.18
CA TYR A 286 8.47 0.87 9.46
C TYR A 286 9.25 2.11 9.00
N LEU A 287 8.85 2.72 7.89
CA LEU A 287 9.44 3.98 7.43
C LEU A 287 9.14 5.13 8.38
N THR A 288 7.90 5.24 8.89
CA THR A 288 7.50 6.22 9.91
C THR A 288 8.34 6.06 11.18
N VAL A 289 8.54 4.82 11.65
CA VAL A 289 9.44 4.55 12.78
C VAL A 289 10.84 5.11 12.50
N ARG A 290 11.38 4.91 11.30
CA ARG A 290 12.72 5.37 10.94
C ARG A 290 12.82 6.89 10.81
N LEU A 291 11.93 7.51 10.05
CA LEU A 291 12.01 8.93 9.70
C LEU A 291 11.47 9.86 10.78
N VAL A 292 10.45 9.44 11.52
CA VAL A 292 9.81 10.30 12.55
C VAL A 292 10.38 10.04 13.94
N LEU A 293 10.67 8.78 14.29
CA LEU A 293 11.13 8.41 15.63
C LEU A 293 12.63 8.12 15.71
N GLY A 294 13.34 8.10 14.57
CA GLY A 294 14.75 7.69 14.51
C GLY A 294 14.97 6.21 14.87
N GLY A 295 13.90 5.40 14.84
CA GLY A 295 13.92 4.00 15.25
C GLY A 295 14.27 3.02 14.14
N SER A 296 14.26 1.73 14.50
CA SER A 296 14.38 0.59 13.59
C SER A 296 13.61 -0.59 14.17
N SER A 297 13.33 -1.61 13.34
CA SER A 297 12.78 -2.87 13.85
C SER A 297 13.71 -3.48 14.91
N ILE A 298 13.12 -4.07 15.96
CA ILE A 298 13.86 -4.78 17.01
C ILE A 298 14.60 -6.00 16.45
N ASN A 299 13.95 -6.70 15.51
CA ASN A 299 14.54 -7.85 14.82
C ASN A 299 14.14 -7.85 13.34
N GLU A 300 15.06 -7.41 12.49
CA GLU A 300 14.83 -7.37 11.05
C GLU A 300 14.68 -8.77 10.43
N LYS A 301 15.34 -9.80 10.95
CA LYS A 301 15.20 -11.17 10.42
C LYS A 301 13.75 -11.64 10.59
N VAL A 302 13.19 -11.47 11.78
CA VAL A 302 11.79 -11.81 12.08
C VAL A 302 10.84 -10.99 11.21
N SER A 303 11.07 -9.69 11.10
CA SER A 303 10.22 -8.80 10.27
C SER A 303 10.25 -9.18 8.79
N ARG A 304 11.43 -9.56 8.25
CA ARG A 304 11.58 -9.99 6.86
C ARG A 304 10.99 -11.37 6.60
N SER A 305 11.04 -12.28 7.58
CA SER A 305 10.36 -13.57 7.49
C SER A 305 8.83 -13.42 7.42
N ALA A 306 8.25 -12.48 8.17
CA ALA A 306 6.82 -12.19 8.08
C ALA A 306 6.41 -11.71 6.67
N PHE A 307 7.17 -10.78 6.09
CA PHE A 307 7.00 -10.38 4.70
C PHE A 307 7.13 -11.55 3.69
N LEU A 308 7.99 -12.54 3.96
CA LEU A 308 8.09 -13.73 3.11
C LEU A 308 6.82 -14.59 3.22
N PHE A 309 6.25 -14.75 4.41
CA PHE A 309 5.00 -15.49 4.57
C PHE A 309 3.86 -14.86 3.77
N TYR A 310 3.77 -13.53 3.69
CA TYR A 310 2.81 -12.89 2.79
C TYR A 310 2.98 -13.29 1.32
N ILE A 311 4.20 -13.53 0.84
CA ILE A 311 4.39 -14.00 -0.54
C ILE A 311 3.86 -15.43 -0.72
N LEU A 312 4.11 -16.30 0.26
CA LEU A 312 3.89 -17.75 0.12
C LEU A 312 2.43 -18.17 0.22
N VAL A 313 1.68 -17.61 1.18
CA VAL A 313 0.38 -18.19 1.57
C VAL A 313 -0.81 -17.30 1.23
N ILE A 314 -0.58 -16.06 0.81
CA ILE A 314 -1.67 -15.09 0.71
C ILE A 314 -2.52 -15.27 -0.54
N SER A 315 -1.93 -15.72 -1.65
CA SER A 315 -2.71 -16.08 -2.85
C SER A 315 -3.62 -17.30 -2.58
N ILE A 316 -3.19 -18.19 -1.69
CA ILE A 316 -3.92 -19.39 -1.28
C ILE A 316 -5.09 -19.02 -0.35
N ALA A 317 -4.90 -18.00 0.50
CA ALA A 317 -5.93 -17.51 1.41
C ALA A 317 -7.15 -16.89 0.68
N SER A 318 -7.07 -16.60 -0.64
CA SER A 318 -8.17 -16.06 -1.44
C SER A 318 -9.44 -16.93 -1.42
N ALA A 319 -9.28 -18.22 -1.10
CA ALA A 319 -10.36 -19.18 -0.88
C ALA A 319 -11.46 -18.69 0.07
N HIS A 320 -11.16 -17.82 1.04
CA HIS A 320 -12.17 -17.35 1.99
C HIS A 320 -13.30 -16.52 1.36
N HIS A 321 -13.12 -16.04 0.13
CA HIS A 321 -14.19 -15.37 -0.61
C HIS A 321 -15.18 -16.34 -1.27
N LEU A 322 -14.86 -17.63 -1.27
CA LEU A 322 -15.60 -18.70 -1.95
C LEU A 322 -16.22 -19.70 -0.96
N LEU A 323 -16.33 -19.34 0.31
CA LEU A 323 -16.77 -20.25 1.37
C LEU A 323 -18.23 -20.69 1.23
N VAL A 324 -19.08 -19.85 0.67
CA VAL A 324 -20.48 -20.21 0.35
C VAL A 324 -20.65 -20.65 -1.10
N ASP A 325 -19.56 -20.72 -1.87
CA ASP A 325 -19.61 -21.12 -3.28
C ASP A 325 -19.86 -22.64 -3.39
N PRO A 326 -20.83 -23.10 -4.21
CA PRO A 326 -21.08 -24.52 -4.40
C PRO A 326 -19.98 -25.23 -5.20
N ALA A 327 -19.10 -24.50 -5.88
CA ALA A 327 -18.14 -25.09 -6.82
C ALA A 327 -16.91 -25.76 -6.19
N VAL A 328 -16.67 -25.56 -4.89
CA VAL A 328 -15.49 -26.09 -4.19
C VAL A 328 -15.90 -26.90 -2.96
N SER A 329 -15.16 -27.98 -2.68
CA SER A 329 -15.47 -28.88 -1.56
C SER A 329 -15.18 -28.22 -0.20
N SER A 330 -15.91 -28.64 0.84
CA SER A 330 -15.64 -28.18 2.21
C SER A 330 -14.21 -28.51 2.67
N THR A 331 -13.65 -29.65 2.24
CA THR A 331 -12.24 -29.98 2.54
C THR A 331 -11.28 -28.93 1.97
N TRP A 332 -11.51 -28.48 0.73
CA TRP A 332 -10.70 -27.42 0.13
C TRP A 332 -10.89 -26.09 0.88
N LYS A 333 -12.13 -25.73 1.21
CA LYS A 333 -12.46 -24.53 1.99
C LYS A 333 -11.72 -24.51 3.33
N VAL A 334 -11.92 -25.53 4.16
CA VAL A 334 -11.31 -25.66 5.50
C VAL A 334 -9.79 -25.64 5.43
N TRP A 335 -9.18 -26.34 4.46
CA TRP A 335 -7.72 -26.40 4.39
C TRP A 335 -7.11 -25.03 4.09
N ASN A 336 -7.65 -24.33 3.08
CA ASN A 336 -7.15 -23.02 2.69
C ASN A 336 -7.41 -21.97 3.79
N THR A 337 -8.60 -21.99 4.39
CA THR A 337 -8.99 -20.95 5.35
C THR A 337 -8.64 -21.24 6.80
N SER A 338 -8.15 -22.44 7.12
CA SER A 338 -7.58 -22.72 8.44
C SER A 338 -6.06 -22.70 8.35
N TYR A 339 -5.44 -23.67 7.68
CA TYR A 339 -3.99 -23.86 7.75
C TYR A 339 -3.21 -22.80 6.98
N ALA A 340 -3.57 -22.53 5.71
CA ALA A 340 -2.86 -21.53 4.92
C ALA A 340 -3.14 -20.10 5.42
N MET A 341 -4.39 -19.81 5.78
CA MET A 341 -4.76 -18.52 6.36
C MET A 341 -4.04 -18.25 7.70
N TYR A 342 -3.87 -19.24 8.59
CA TYR A 342 -3.16 -19.01 9.85
C TYR A 342 -1.69 -18.61 9.66
N LEU A 343 -1.04 -19.07 8.59
CA LEU A 343 0.32 -18.60 8.25
C LEU A 343 0.32 -17.13 7.80
N ALA A 344 -0.71 -16.68 7.08
CA ALA A 344 -0.86 -15.28 6.69
C ALA A 344 -1.16 -14.41 7.92
N VAL A 345 -2.02 -14.90 8.82
CA VAL A 345 -2.34 -14.24 10.09
C VAL A 345 -1.12 -14.14 10.98
N LEU A 346 -0.29 -15.19 11.05
CA LEU A 346 0.97 -15.18 11.80
C LEU A 346 1.90 -14.06 11.31
N ALA A 347 2.01 -13.86 9.99
CA ALA A 347 2.79 -12.76 9.42
C ALA A 347 2.28 -11.39 9.90
N SER A 348 0.97 -11.17 9.86
CA SER A 348 0.33 -9.95 10.37
C SER A 348 0.56 -9.78 11.87
N MET A 349 0.45 -10.84 12.68
CA MET A 349 0.68 -10.79 14.13
C MET A 349 2.13 -10.44 14.47
N ILE A 350 3.10 -10.94 13.71
CA ILE A 350 4.51 -10.57 13.86
C ILE A 350 4.68 -9.07 13.64
N HIS A 351 4.10 -8.50 12.58
CA HIS A 351 4.17 -7.07 12.32
C HIS A 351 3.39 -6.23 13.33
N ALA A 352 2.22 -6.71 13.76
CA ALA A 352 1.39 -6.07 14.79
C ALA A 352 2.12 -5.97 16.13
N PHE A 353 3.07 -6.87 16.42
CA PHE A 353 3.96 -6.72 17.57
C PHE A 353 5.20 -5.88 17.23
N ALA A 354 5.89 -6.21 16.13
CA ALA A 354 7.21 -5.65 15.81
C ALA A 354 7.18 -4.14 15.52
N VAL A 355 6.11 -3.62 14.90
CA VAL A 355 5.99 -2.20 14.57
C VAL A 355 5.74 -1.35 15.82
N PRO A 356 4.72 -1.60 16.67
CA PRO A 356 4.54 -0.88 17.92
C PRO A 356 5.74 -1.02 18.87
N ALA A 357 6.34 -2.21 18.95
CA ALA A 357 7.53 -2.42 19.78
C ALA A 357 8.72 -1.58 19.30
N ALA A 358 8.87 -1.41 17.98
CA ALA A 358 9.88 -0.51 17.41
C ALA A 358 9.60 0.97 17.72
N MET A 359 8.32 1.38 17.70
CA MET A 359 7.90 2.73 18.12
C MET A 359 8.20 2.98 19.61
N GLU A 360 7.79 2.06 20.49
CA GLU A 360 8.05 2.13 21.93
C GLU A 360 9.55 2.16 22.22
N SER A 361 10.32 1.26 21.60
CA SER A 361 11.77 1.19 21.76
C SER A 361 12.45 2.50 21.35
N ALA A 362 11.99 3.13 20.27
CA ALA A 362 12.49 4.43 19.84
C ALA A 362 12.17 5.55 20.84
N GLN A 363 10.93 5.64 21.29
CA GLN A 363 10.50 6.61 22.31
C GLN A 363 11.24 6.45 23.64
N ARG A 364 11.48 5.20 24.07
CA ARG A 364 12.25 4.91 25.29
C ARG A 364 13.71 5.34 25.18
N ARG A 365 14.33 5.20 24.00
CA ARG A 365 15.68 5.75 23.73
C ARG A 365 15.74 7.29 23.80
N LEU A 366 14.62 7.97 23.53
CA LEU A 366 14.49 9.43 23.72
C LEU A 366 14.26 9.84 25.19
N GLY A 367 14.26 8.89 26.13
CA GLY A 367 14.14 9.16 27.57
C GLY A 367 12.73 9.01 28.14
N PHE A 368 11.73 8.67 27.32
CA PHE A 368 10.34 8.49 27.77
C PHE A 368 10.12 7.11 28.42
N ASN A 369 10.77 6.88 29.57
CA ASN A 369 10.89 5.58 30.22
C ASN A 369 9.94 5.33 31.40
N LYS A 370 9.12 6.31 31.81
CA LYS A 370 8.27 6.21 33.01
C LYS A 370 7.04 5.32 32.75
N GLY A 371 6.98 4.18 33.44
CA GLY A 371 5.81 3.30 33.44
C GLY A 371 5.46 2.70 32.07
N LEU A 372 4.22 2.25 31.95
CA LEU A 372 3.72 1.53 30.77
C LEU A 372 3.38 2.45 29.58
N PHE A 373 2.96 3.69 29.82
CA PHE A 373 2.31 4.52 28.79
C PHE A 373 2.98 5.87 28.50
N GLN A 374 4.07 6.25 29.19
CA GLN A 374 4.72 7.53 28.89
C GLN A 374 5.22 7.61 27.44
N TRP A 375 5.79 6.53 26.92
CA TRP A 375 6.26 6.46 25.53
C TRP A 375 5.15 6.77 24.51
N LEU A 376 3.92 6.34 24.80
CA LEU A 376 2.77 6.53 23.93
C LEU A 376 2.19 7.94 24.07
N THR A 377 1.99 8.41 25.30
CA THR A 377 1.46 9.76 25.57
C THR A 377 2.41 10.88 25.12
N LYS A 378 3.72 10.61 25.09
CA LYS A 378 4.76 11.55 24.61
C LYS A 378 5.16 11.34 23.15
N ALA A 379 4.52 10.40 22.46
CA ALA A 379 4.75 10.21 21.03
C ALA A 379 4.34 11.46 20.22
N PRO A 380 4.90 11.68 19.02
CA PRO A 380 4.71 12.91 18.27
C PRO A 380 3.34 12.94 17.56
N TRP A 381 2.25 12.98 18.30
CA TRP A 381 0.88 13.02 17.78
C TRP A 381 0.56 14.26 16.92
N GLY A 382 1.36 15.33 17.02
CA GLY A 382 1.28 16.47 16.11
C GLY A 382 1.87 16.20 14.72
N ASN A 383 2.65 15.13 14.55
CA ASN A 383 3.19 14.72 13.26
C ASN A 383 2.16 13.86 12.51
N PRO A 384 1.67 14.29 11.33
CA PRO A 384 0.60 13.58 10.62
C PRO A 384 1.00 12.17 10.19
N ALA A 385 2.28 11.92 9.87
CA ALA A 385 2.74 10.59 9.49
C ALA A 385 2.70 9.61 10.69
N PHE A 386 3.07 10.09 11.88
CA PHE A 386 2.95 9.28 13.10
C PHE A 386 1.49 9.00 13.44
N SER A 387 0.65 10.03 13.51
CA SER A 387 -0.76 9.88 13.88
C SER A 387 -1.54 9.03 12.88
N ALA A 388 -1.32 9.22 11.57
CA ALA A 388 -1.93 8.37 10.55
C ALA A 388 -1.47 6.91 10.70
N SER A 389 -0.17 6.66 10.91
CA SER A 389 0.34 5.29 11.10
C SER A 389 -0.24 4.64 12.37
N ALA A 390 -0.32 5.38 13.49
CA ALA A 390 -0.87 4.87 14.74
C ALA A 390 -2.37 4.54 14.61
N LEU A 391 -3.15 5.42 13.99
CA LEU A 391 -4.58 5.18 13.74
C LEU A 391 -4.80 4.02 12.75
N ALA A 392 -3.98 3.92 11.71
CA ALA A 392 -4.00 2.79 10.77
C ALA A 392 -3.68 1.47 11.47
N ILE A 393 -2.68 1.41 12.36
CA ILE A 393 -2.37 0.22 13.15
C ILE A 393 -3.56 -0.20 14.02
N ILE A 394 -4.25 0.76 14.65
CA ILE A 394 -5.43 0.48 15.49
C ILE A 394 -6.60 0.00 14.64
N GLY A 395 -6.95 0.73 13.57
CA GLY A 395 -8.04 0.38 12.66
C GLY A 395 -7.82 -0.98 11.99
N PHE A 396 -6.62 -1.19 11.44
CA PHE A 396 -6.22 -2.45 10.84
C PHE A 396 -6.18 -3.56 11.87
N GLY A 397 -5.56 -3.36 13.04
CA GLY A 397 -5.40 -4.41 14.03
C GLY A 397 -6.74 -4.88 14.61
N PHE A 398 -7.55 -3.95 15.13
CA PHE A 398 -8.74 -4.28 15.90
C PHE A 398 -9.99 -4.48 15.04
N ILE A 399 -10.13 -3.73 13.95
CA ILE A 399 -11.29 -3.87 13.05
C ILE A 399 -10.91 -4.85 11.96
N GLY A 400 -9.99 -4.48 11.06
CA GLY A 400 -9.69 -5.29 9.88
C GLY A 400 -9.18 -6.70 10.20
N GLY A 401 -8.14 -6.80 11.02
CA GLY A 401 -7.40 -8.03 11.32
C GLY A 401 -8.24 -9.03 12.12
N ILE A 402 -8.78 -8.61 13.27
CA ILE A 402 -9.61 -9.50 14.11
C ILE A 402 -10.83 -9.99 13.32
N THR A 403 -11.58 -9.08 12.67
CA THR A 403 -12.77 -9.51 11.92
C THR A 403 -12.39 -10.33 10.68
N GLY A 404 -11.23 -10.10 10.06
CA GLY A 404 -10.75 -10.90 8.93
C GLY A 404 -10.42 -12.34 9.32
N VAL A 405 -9.82 -12.55 10.51
CA VAL A 405 -9.60 -13.89 11.06
C VAL A 405 -10.93 -14.58 11.33
N ILE A 406 -11.86 -13.87 11.97
CA ILE A 406 -13.18 -14.42 12.33
C ILE A 406 -13.97 -14.76 11.07
N TYR A 407 -14.12 -13.84 10.13
CA TYR A 407 -14.93 -14.02 8.91
C TYR A 407 -14.25 -14.90 7.86
N GLY A 408 -12.95 -15.14 7.99
CA GLY A 408 -12.22 -16.08 7.13
C GLY A 408 -12.56 -17.54 7.40
N MET A 409 -13.17 -17.88 8.54
CA MET A 409 -13.56 -19.26 8.87
C MET A 409 -14.90 -19.63 8.25
N GLU A 410 -15.07 -20.89 7.80
CA GLU A 410 -16.27 -21.32 7.04
C GLU A 410 -17.58 -21.10 7.82
N GLN A 411 -17.63 -21.53 9.08
CA GLN A 411 -18.85 -21.50 9.90
C GLN A 411 -19.34 -20.07 10.17
N THR A 412 -18.42 -19.17 10.50
CA THR A 412 -18.73 -17.76 10.75
C THR A 412 -19.00 -17.03 9.44
N ASN A 413 -18.27 -17.34 8.36
CA ASN A 413 -18.49 -16.73 7.05
C ASN A 413 -19.92 -16.97 6.57
N ILE A 414 -20.47 -18.18 6.71
CA ILE A 414 -21.85 -18.50 6.32
C ILE A 414 -22.87 -17.55 6.98
N ILE A 415 -22.61 -17.07 8.19
CA ILE A 415 -23.51 -16.15 8.92
C ILE A 415 -23.40 -14.72 8.36
N VAL A 416 -22.19 -14.29 7.99
CA VAL A 416 -21.91 -12.89 7.65
C VAL A 416 -21.75 -12.61 6.16
N HIS A 417 -21.63 -13.64 5.32
CA HIS A 417 -21.35 -13.52 3.88
C HIS A 417 -22.39 -12.63 3.19
N ASN A 418 -21.93 -11.69 2.36
CA ASN A 418 -22.77 -10.70 1.67
C ASN A 418 -23.66 -9.81 2.58
N THR A 419 -23.33 -9.69 3.87
CA THR A 419 -23.98 -8.73 4.78
C THR A 419 -23.11 -7.47 4.97
N LEU A 420 -23.65 -6.47 5.69
CA LEU A 420 -22.89 -5.27 6.07
C LEU A 420 -21.69 -5.55 6.98
N ALA A 421 -21.63 -6.71 7.63
CA ALA A 421 -20.47 -7.10 8.42
C ALA A 421 -19.20 -7.18 7.56
N ILE A 422 -19.30 -7.70 6.33
CA ILE A 422 -18.17 -7.75 5.39
C ILE A 422 -17.76 -6.34 4.95
N VAL A 423 -18.74 -5.46 4.71
CA VAL A 423 -18.47 -4.04 4.39
C VAL A 423 -17.73 -3.36 5.54
N GLY A 424 -18.19 -3.57 6.79
CA GLY A 424 -17.55 -3.02 8.00
C GLY A 424 -16.13 -3.55 8.22
N HIS A 425 -15.93 -4.87 8.11
CA HIS A 425 -14.60 -5.51 8.16
C HIS A 425 -13.63 -4.82 7.20
N PHE A 426 -14.06 -4.67 5.95
CA PHE A 426 -13.19 -4.21 4.90
C PHE A 426 -12.83 -2.72 4.99
N LYS A 427 -13.72 -1.89 5.55
CA LYS A 427 -13.36 -0.50 5.89
C LYS A 427 -12.28 -0.43 6.98
N GLY A 428 -12.17 -1.46 7.82
CA GLY A 428 -11.09 -1.60 8.78
C GLY A 428 -9.78 -2.14 8.19
N THR A 429 -9.78 -2.76 7.01
CA THR A 429 -8.56 -3.27 6.36
C THR A 429 -7.92 -2.27 5.40
N VAL A 430 -8.70 -1.33 4.86
CA VAL A 430 -8.27 -0.30 3.90
C VAL A 430 -8.10 1.04 4.62
N VAL A 431 -7.07 1.14 5.46
CA VAL A 431 -6.85 2.25 6.42
C VAL A 431 -5.58 3.05 6.18
#